data_AF-A0A7H5A3H8-F1
#
_entry.id   AF-A0A7H5A3H8-F1
#
_cell.length_a   1.000
_cell.length_b   1.000
_cell.length_c   1.000
_cell.angle_alpha   90.00
_cell.angle_beta   90.00
_cell.angle_gamma   90.00
#
_symmetry.space_group_name_H-M   'P 1'
#
loop_
_entity.id
_entity.type
_entity.pdbx_description
1 polymer ?
#
loop_
_entity_poly.entity_id
_entity_poly.type
_entity_poly.pdbx_seq_one_letter_code
_entity_poly.pdbx_strand_id
1 'polypeptide(L)'
;MLAIFQGPHSYVSPTWYQTAPAVPTWNYTSVHCYGNVSLLSVDELRIVMEALVHKFEPALQVKEKLGQHRSQADQRGTLQGLINSQSSESVALADYMLKVKKGIGA
;
A
#
# COMPACT_ATOMS: atom_id res chain seq x y z
N MET A 1 13.71 1.20 -22.03
CA MET A 1 13.14 2.30 -21.23
C MET A 1 14.14 2.73 -20.18
N LEU A 2 14.12 4.01 -19.79
CA LEU A 2 14.89 4.57 -18.67
C LEU A 2 13.92 5.12 -17.62
N ALA A 3 14.07 4.69 -16.38
CA ALA A 3 13.44 5.30 -15.20
C ALA A 3 14.50 6.05 -14.39
N ILE A 4 14.19 7.27 -13.97
CA ILE A 4 15.10 8.13 -13.19
C ILE A 4 14.47 8.41 -11.83
N PHE A 5 15.20 8.11 -10.77
CA PHE A 5 14.83 8.45 -9.39
C PHE A 5 15.70 9.62 -8.91
N GLN A 6 15.05 10.72 -8.54
CA GLN A 6 15.71 11.95 -8.10
C GLN A 6 15.93 11.92 -6.59
N GLY A 7 17.15 12.21 -6.15
CA GLY A 7 17.51 12.38 -4.75
C GLY A 7 17.65 13.85 -4.35
N PRO A 8 18.18 14.12 -3.14
CA PRO A 8 18.45 15.47 -2.67
C PRO A 8 19.35 16.25 -3.63
N HIS A 9 19.05 17.54 -3.78
CA HIS A 9 19.81 18.47 -4.62
C HIS A 9 19.72 19.90 -4.07
N SER A 10 20.76 20.70 -4.28
CA SER A 10 20.80 22.10 -3.88
C SER A 10 21.90 22.88 -4.62
N TYR A 11 21.69 24.19 -4.74
CA TYR A 11 22.71 25.13 -5.18
C TYR A 11 23.87 25.21 -4.18
N VAL A 12 25.08 25.29 -4.70
CA VAL A 12 26.31 25.50 -3.92
C VAL A 12 26.91 26.85 -4.28
N SER A 13 26.87 27.77 -3.32
CA SER A 13 27.39 29.12 -3.52
C SER A 13 28.92 29.12 -3.53
N PRO A 14 29.57 29.85 -4.47
CA PRO A 14 31.01 30.03 -4.44
C PRO A 14 31.48 30.76 -3.17
N THR A 15 30.60 31.50 -2.50
CA THR A 15 30.91 32.22 -1.24
C THR A 15 31.15 31.29 -0.04
N TRP A 16 30.87 29.99 -0.16
CA TRP A 16 31.10 29.01 0.91
C TRP A 16 32.51 28.43 0.91
N TYR A 17 33.26 28.58 -0.19
CA TYR A 17 34.63 28.07 -0.29
C TYR A 17 35.63 29.01 0.38
N GLN A 18 36.62 28.45 1.07
CA GLN A 18 37.71 29.22 1.69
C GLN A 18 38.77 29.68 0.68
N THR A 19 38.83 29.04 -0.50
CA THR A 19 39.85 29.27 -1.52
C THR A 19 39.22 29.79 -2.81
N ALA A 20 39.88 30.78 -3.43
CA ALA A 20 39.52 31.32 -4.73
C ALA A 20 40.53 30.88 -5.81
N PRO A 21 40.10 30.78 -7.09
CA PRO A 21 38.74 31.02 -7.58
C PRO A 21 37.80 29.83 -7.31
N ALA A 22 36.53 30.12 -7.01
CA ALA A 22 35.47 29.13 -6.88
C ALA A 22 34.29 29.51 -7.77
N VAL A 23 33.62 28.51 -8.35
CA VAL A 23 32.50 28.69 -9.28
C VAL A 23 31.18 28.18 -8.66
N PRO A 24 30.05 28.80 -9.02
CA PRO A 24 28.73 28.29 -8.62
C PRO A 24 28.46 26.91 -9.23
N THR A 25 27.79 26.03 -8.47
CA THR A 25 27.37 24.71 -8.97
C THR A 25 26.09 24.23 -8.29
N TRP A 26 25.59 23.07 -8.70
CA TRP A 26 24.49 22.35 -8.07
C TRP A 26 24.95 20.95 -7.68
N ASN A 27 24.85 20.62 -6.39
CA ASN A 27 25.03 19.25 -5.94
C ASN A 27 23.69 18.53 -6.06
N TYR A 28 23.71 17.29 -6.54
CA TYR A 28 22.52 16.45 -6.65
C TYR A 28 22.89 14.97 -6.55
N THR A 29 21.88 14.13 -6.35
CA THR A 29 21.99 12.68 -6.43
C THR A 29 20.85 12.12 -7.28
N SER A 30 21.12 11.11 -8.09
CA SER A 30 20.10 10.42 -8.89
C SER A 30 20.46 8.96 -9.11
N VAL A 31 19.45 8.13 -9.40
CA VAL A 31 19.61 6.73 -9.82
C VAL A 31 18.93 6.53 -11.16
N HIS A 32 19.65 5.96 -12.13
CA HIS A 32 19.15 5.68 -13.48
C HIS A 32 19.00 4.17 -13.66
N CYS A 33 17.77 3.71 -13.91
CA CYS A 33 17.46 2.31 -14.13
C CYS A 33 17.06 2.07 -15.58
N TYR A 34 17.82 1.22 -16.28
CA TYR A 34 17.56 0.83 -17.66
C TYR A 34 16.93 -0.56 -17.70
N GLY A 35 15.92 -0.75 -18.55
CA GLY A 35 15.29 -2.05 -18.72
C GLY A 35 14.27 -2.11 -19.83
N ASN A 36 13.75 -3.31 -20.05
CA ASN A 36 12.64 -3.59 -20.95
C ASN A 36 11.31 -3.42 -20.21
N VAL A 37 10.27 -3.04 -20.94
CA VAL A 37 8.92 -2.82 -20.39
C VAL A 37 7.99 -3.85 -20.99
N SER A 38 7.14 -4.42 -20.16
CA SER A 38 6.02 -5.26 -20.57
C SER A 38 4.77 -4.78 -19.86
N LEU A 39 3.61 -5.02 -20.49
CA LEU A 39 2.32 -4.82 -19.85
C LEU A 39 2.12 -5.88 -18.77
N LEU A 40 1.53 -5.47 -17.65
CA LEU A 40 1.14 -6.39 -16.58
C LEU A 40 -0.19 -7.06 -16.92
N SER A 41 -0.34 -8.32 -16.53
CA SER A 41 -1.64 -8.98 -16.44
C SER A 41 -2.51 -8.36 -15.33
N VAL A 42 -3.80 -8.71 -15.32
CA VAL A 42 -4.74 -8.22 -14.29
C VAL A 42 -4.30 -8.63 -12.87
N ASP A 43 -3.82 -9.86 -12.71
CA ASP A 43 -3.37 -10.38 -11.41
C ASP A 43 -2.10 -9.67 -10.92
N GLU A 44 -1.12 -9.45 -11.81
CA GLU A 44 0.11 -8.71 -11.48
C GLU A 44 -0.19 -7.24 -11.15
N LEU A 45 -1.10 -6.61 -11.92
CA LEU A 45 -1.54 -5.24 -11.67
C LEU A 45 -2.15 -5.10 -10.27
N ARG A 46 -3.04 -6.03 -9.89
CA ARG A 46 -3.65 -6.03 -8.56
C ARG A 46 -2.61 -6.08 -7.45
N ILE A 47 -1.58 -6.92 -7.58
CA ILE A 47 -0.49 -7.04 -6.60
C ILE A 47 0.27 -5.71 -6.49
N VAL A 48 0.63 -5.08 -7.61
CA VAL A 48 1.35 -3.80 -7.61
C VAL A 48 0.49 -2.69 -7.01
N MET A 49 -0.81 -2.65 -7.32
CA MET A 49 -1.75 -1.69 -6.73
C MET A 49 -1.83 -1.84 -5.21
N GLU A 50 -1.99 -3.07 -4.70
CA GLU A 50 -2.02 -3.34 -3.25
C GLU A 50 -0.71 -2.88 -2.57
N ALA A 51 0.45 -3.14 -3.19
CA ALA A 51 1.73 -2.71 -2.66
C ALA A 51 1.87 -1.18 -2.63
N LEU A 52 1.40 -0.46 -3.65
CA LEU A 52 1.42 1.00 -3.70
C LEU A 52 0.50 1.62 -2.65
N VAL A 53 -0.72 1.10 -2.50
CA VAL A 53 -1.64 1.53 -1.43
C VAL A 53 -0.99 1.32 -0.07
N HIS A 54 -0.42 0.15 0.18
CA HIS A 54 0.24 -0.11 1.46
C HIS A 54 1.43 0.83 1.73
N LYS A 55 2.20 1.17 0.70
CA LYS A 55 3.39 2.04 0.81
C LYS A 55 3.02 3.49 1.10
N PHE A 56 2.00 4.02 0.44
CA PHE A 56 1.68 5.45 0.47
C PHE A 56 0.49 5.80 1.37
N GLU A 57 -0.35 4.82 1.71
CA GLU A 57 -1.50 4.97 2.62
C GLU A 57 -1.37 4.04 3.85
N PRO A 58 -0.28 4.13 4.64
CA PRO A 58 -0.09 3.24 5.79
C PRO A 58 -1.18 3.42 6.87
N ALA A 59 -1.83 4.58 6.92
CA ALA A 59 -2.93 4.87 7.83
C ALA A 59 -4.26 4.20 7.41
N LEU A 60 -4.39 3.80 6.14
CA LEU A 60 -5.50 2.99 5.64
C LEU A 60 -5.36 1.50 6.06
N GLN A 61 -4.62 1.20 7.14
CA GLN A 61 -4.71 -0.10 7.80
C GLN A 61 -6.19 -0.45 7.94
N VAL A 62 -6.60 -1.46 7.18
CA VAL A 62 -7.97 -1.94 7.16
C VAL A 62 -8.30 -2.36 8.58
N LYS A 63 -9.01 -1.49 9.31
CA LYS A 63 -9.63 -1.87 10.57
C LYS A 63 -10.77 -2.79 10.19
N GLU A 64 -10.45 -4.07 10.09
CA GLU A 64 -11.43 -5.15 9.95
C GLU A 64 -12.34 -5.15 11.17
N LYS A 65 -13.40 -4.33 11.13
CA LYS A 65 -14.45 -4.32 12.14
C LYS A 65 -15.45 -5.42 11.78
N LEU A 66 -15.07 -6.65 12.09
CA LEU A 66 -15.83 -7.88 11.81
C LEU A 66 -16.60 -8.36 13.05
N GLY A 67 -16.84 -7.49 14.03
CA GLY A 67 -17.51 -7.88 15.27
C GLY A 67 -16.66 -8.75 16.20
N GLN A 68 -15.33 -8.79 15.99
CA GLN A 68 -14.39 -9.64 16.75
C GLN A 68 -14.36 -9.41 18.27
N HIS A 69 -14.93 -8.30 18.76
CA HIS A 69 -15.04 -7.96 20.18
C HIS A 69 -16.43 -8.21 20.77
N ARG A 70 -17.36 -8.83 20.01
CA ARG A 70 -18.70 -9.24 20.49
C ARG A 70 -18.66 -10.62 21.14
N SER A 71 -19.74 -11.03 21.81
CA SER A 71 -19.83 -12.37 22.41
C SER A 71 -19.75 -13.46 21.33
N GLN A 72 -19.29 -14.67 21.69
CA GLN A 72 -19.22 -15.78 20.73
C GLN A 72 -20.61 -16.12 20.13
N ALA A 73 -21.67 -15.99 20.92
CA ALA A 73 -23.05 -16.18 20.46
C ALA A 73 -23.44 -15.15 19.39
N ASP A 74 -23.14 -13.86 19.62
CA ASP A 74 -23.44 -12.79 18.66
C ASP A 74 -22.63 -12.92 17.37
N GLN A 75 -21.36 -13.33 17.48
CA GLN A 75 -20.49 -13.56 16.33
C GLN A 75 -21.03 -14.69 15.44
N ARG A 76 -21.42 -15.83 16.04
CA ARG A 76 -22.04 -16.95 15.31
C ARG A 76 -23.38 -16.56 14.70
N GLY A 77 -24.22 -15.82 15.44
CA GLY A 77 -25.50 -15.33 14.93
C GLY A 77 -25.34 -14.39 13.74
N THR A 78 -24.38 -13.46 13.81
CA THR A 78 -24.06 -12.54 12.71
C THR A 78 -23.54 -13.30 11.50
N LEU A 79 -22.59 -14.22 11.69
CA LEU A 79 -22.06 -15.05 10.59
C LEU A 79 -23.16 -15.89 9.92
N GLN A 80 -24.02 -16.54 10.72
CA GLN A 80 -25.13 -17.33 10.18
C GLN A 80 -26.13 -16.47 9.40
N GLY A 81 -26.42 -15.26 9.89
CA GLY A 81 -27.28 -14.30 9.20
C GLY A 81 -26.69 -13.83 7.86
N LEU A 82 -25.38 -13.60 7.81
CA LEU A 82 -24.68 -13.23 6.58
C LEU A 82 -24.67 -14.38 5.56
N ILE A 83 -24.41 -15.61 5.99
CA ILE A 83 -24.44 -16.82 5.12
C ILE A 83 -25.83 -17.05 4.52
N ASN A 84 -26.89 -16.83 5.31
CA ASN A 84 -28.28 -17.06 4.89
C ASN A 84 -28.91 -15.86 4.16
N SER A 85 -28.17 -14.78 3.93
CA SER A 85 -28.65 -13.58 3.25
C SER A 85 -28.84 -13.83 1.75
N GLN A 86 -29.81 -13.14 1.13
CA GLN A 86 -30.00 -13.15 -0.32
C GLN A 86 -29.06 -12.18 -1.06
N SER A 87 -28.32 -11.33 -0.34
CA SER A 87 -27.34 -10.39 -0.93
C SER A 87 -26.01 -11.08 -1.14
N SER A 88 -25.49 -11.00 -2.37
CA SER A 88 -24.17 -11.54 -2.74
C SER A 88 -23.04 -10.88 -1.94
N GLU A 89 -23.19 -9.61 -1.57
CA GLU A 89 -22.22 -8.87 -0.74
C GLU A 89 -22.19 -9.41 0.69
N SER A 90 -23.34 -9.77 1.25
CA SER A 90 -23.45 -10.33 2.60
C SER A 90 -22.77 -11.69 2.69
N VAL A 91 -22.99 -12.54 1.68
CA VAL A 91 -22.36 -13.85 1.58
C VAL A 91 -20.84 -13.71 1.37
N ALA A 92 -20.41 -12.80 0.49
CA ALA A 92 -18.98 -12.53 0.27
C ALA A 92 -18.26 -12.05 1.54
N LEU A 93 -18.93 -11.25 2.38
CA LEU A 93 -18.38 -10.85 3.68
C LEU A 93 -18.26 -12.04 4.64
N ALA A 94 -19.23 -12.96 4.67
CA ALA A 94 -19.13 -14.18 5.47
C ALA A 94 -17.95 -15.07 5.02
N ASP A 95 -17.78 -15.25 3.71
CA ASP A 95 -16.66 -16.00 3.14
C ASP A 95 -15.32 -15.38 3.53
N TYR A 96 -15.24 -14.04 3.49
CA TYR A 96 -14.06 -13.32 3.96
C TYR A 96 -13.80 -13.54 5.45
N MET A 97 -14.81 -13.42 6.31
CA MET A 97 -14.70 -13.66 7.77
C MET A 97 -14.21 -15.08 8.08
N LEU A 98 -14.69 -16.09 7.35
CA LEU A 98 -14.23 -17.47 7.44
C LEU A 98 -12.77 -17.62 6.99
N LYS A 99 -12.39 -16.99 5.88
CA LYS A 99 -11.02 -16.99 5.35
C LYS A 99 -10.01 -16.38 6.33
N VAL A 100 -10.33 -15.25 6.96
CA VAL A 100 -9.42 -14.56 7.89
C VAL A 100 -9.57 -14.99 9.35
N LYS A 101 -10.53 -15.89 9.66
CA LYS A 101 -10.83 -16.42 11.00
C LYS A 101 -11.07 -15.34 12.06
N LYS A 102 -11.77 -14.25 11.71
CA LYS A 102 -12.12 -13.17 12.64
C LYS A 102 -13.64 -12.96 12.68
N GLY A 103 -14.19 -12.75 13.87
CA GLY A 103 -15.62 -12.49 14.06
C GLY A 103 -16.53 -13.72 13.90
N ILE A 104 -15.98 -14.93 13.99
CA ILE A 104 -16.70 -16.19 13.74
C ILE A 104 -17.17 -16.91 15.02
N GLY A 105 -16.83 -16.40 16.21
CA GLY A 105 -17.23 -16.99 17.50
C GLY A 105 -16.59 -18.35 17.81
N ALA A 106 -15.34 -18.53 17.42
CA ALA A 106 -14.48 -19.66 17.81
C ALA A 106 -13.71 -19.36 19.11
#